data_AF-A0A075FKT4-F1
#
_entry.id   AF-A0A075FKT4-F1
#
_cell.length_a   1.000
_cell.length_b   1.000
_cell.length_c   1.000
_cell.angle_alpha   90.00
_cell.angle_beta   90.00
_cell.angle_gamma   90.00
#
_symmetry.space_group_name_H-M   'P 1'
#
loop_
_entity.id
_entity.type
_entity.pdbx_description
1 polymer ?
#
loop_
_entity_poly.entity_id
_entity_poly.type
_entity_poly.pdbx_seq_one_letter_code
_entity_poly.pdbx_strand_id
1 'polypeptide(L)'
;MIVNIAGYRFVDLPDRDDLCEPMFDVCMKAGLKGTVLLSPNGINFFLAGNKESTDLFISHLNSNERFSDIPIKVSHTEYQPFRRMLVKRKREIISLGMDEIRPAEFTGPHITPKEFKQMLDDGDEVVVLDARNDYETRVGMFDGAVELDIASFREFPEAIGGLPDEYRSKTVVMYCTGGIRCEKASAVMLKAGFDDVRQLEGGILGYFEECGGTHWNGDCFVFDQRVALDHQLEETEIVMCFKCREPLSADEQESEQYVIGQYCPYCYGA
;
A
#
# COMPACT_ATOMS: atom_id res chain seq x y z
N MET A 1 -13.96 -1.88 19.73
CA MET A 1 -13.78 -1.37 18.36
C MET A 1 -12.88 -0.14 18.28
N ILE A 2 -11.68 -0.34 17.74
CA ILE A 2 -10.71 0.66 17.27
C ILE A 2 -10.99 0.94 15.79
N VAL A 3 -10.87 2.21 15.39
CA VAL A 3 -10.98 2.69 14.02
C VAL A 3 -9.57 2.86 13.46
N ASN A 4 -9.32 2.25 12.31
CA ASN A 4 -8.07 2.35 11.56
C ASN A 4 -8.32 3.23 10.33
N ILE A 5 -7.50 4.26 10.16
CA ILE A 5 -7.55 5.16 9.01
C ILE A 5 -6.24 5.10 8.24
N ALA A 6 -6.33 5.09 6.91
CA ALA A 6 -5.18 5.23 6.04
C ALA A 6 -5.48 6.22 4.91
N GLY A 7 -4.48 6.99 4.51
CA GLY A 7 -4.62 7.97 3.44
C GLY A 7 -3.28 8.53 3.02
N TYR A 8 -3.23 9.08 1.81
CA TYR A 8 -2.04 9.73 1.27
C TYR A 8 -2.43 10.87 0.35
N ARG A 9 -1.48 11.77 0.12
CA ARG A 9 -1.57 12.78 -0.92
C ARG A 9 -0.19 13.20 -1.36
N PHE A 10 0.01 13.23 -2.67
CA PHE A 10 1.14 13.91 -3.28
C PHE A 10 0.83 15.39 -3.39
N VAL A 11 1.64 16.22 -2.72
CA VAL A 11 1.51 17.68 -2.71
C VAL A 11 2.85 18.27 -2.29
N ASP A 12 3.20 19.43 -2.83
CA ASP A 12 4.45 20.10 -2.47
C ASP A 12 4.40 20.62 -1.02
N LEU A 13 5.34 20.14 -0.20
CA LEU A 13 5.50 20.50 1.21
C LEU A 13 6.94 20.97 1.50
N PRO A 14 7.36 22.13 0.97
CA PRO A 14 8.70 22.66 1.23
C PRO A 14 8.96 22.94 2.73
N ASP A 15 7.90 23.21 3.49
CA ASP A 15 7.82 23.42 4.94
C ASP A 15 7.58 22.12 5.74
N ARG A 16 7.77 20.92 5.15
CA ARG A 16 7.43 19.65 5.83
C ARG A 16 8.06 19.45 7.21
N ASP A 17 9.22 20.05 7.46
CA ASP A 17 9.94 19.91 8.72
C ASP A 17 9.22 20.68 9.84
N ASP A 18 8.61 21.82 9.50
CA ASP A 18 7.80 22.64 10.42
C ASP A 18 6.43 22.00 10.72
N LEU A 19 5.95 21.10 9.84
CA LEU A 19 4.70 20.37 10.02
C LEU A 19 4.81 19.17 10.97
N CYS A 20 6.01 18.67 11.24
CA CYS A 20 6.20 17.41 11.98
C CYS A 20 5.77 17.48 13.45
N GLU A 21 6.15 18.55 14.15
CA GLU A 21 5.83 18.73 15.57
C GLU A 21 4.33 19.02 15.78
N PRO A 22 3.68 19.95 15.06
CA PRO A 22 2.24 20.15 15.13
C PRO A 22 1.43 18.87 14.84
N MET A 23 1.85 18.09 13.83
CA MET A 23 1.20 16.83 13.49
C MET A 23 1.34 15.79 14.61
N PHE A 24 2.52 15.70 15.24
CA PHE A 24 2.76 14.79 16.35
C PHE A 24 1.91 15.17 17.56
N ASP A 25 1.84 16.46 17.91
CA ASP A 25 1.06 16.97 19.04
C ASP A 25 -0.44 16.67 18.88
N VAL A 26 -0.99 16.87 17.68
CA VAL A 26 -2.39 16.52 17.38
C VAL A 26 -2.64 15.03 17.57
N CYS A 27 -1.76 14.18 17.03
CA CYS A 27 -1.90 12.73 17.17
C CYS A 27 -1.80 12.27 18.62
N MET A 28 -0.84 12.82 19.37
CA MET A 28 -0.63 12.50 20.79
C MET A 28 -1.79 12.98 21.67
N LYS A 29 -2.28 14.20 21.45
CA LYS A 29 -3.46 14.74 22.15
C LYS A 29 -4.71 13.92 21.88
N ALA A 30 -4.85 13.40 20.66
CA ALA A 30 -5.93 12.49 20.28
C ALA A 30 -5.75 11.07 20.84
N GLY A 31 -4.59 10.71 21.38
CA GLY A 31 -4.30 9.33 21.80
C GLY A 31 -4.18 8.33 20.64
N LEU A 32 -3.88 8.82 19.43
CA LEU A 32 -3.68 7.98 18.24
C LEU A 32 -2.35 7.22 18.32
N LYS A 33 -2.31 6.05 17.67
CA LYS A 33 -1.07 5.32 17.38
C LYS A 33 -1.01 5.01 15.90
N GLY A 34 0.19 4.77 15.39
CA GLY A 34 0.42 4.56 13.96
C GLY A 34 1.56 5.42 13.45
N THR A 35 1.57 5.69 12.16
CA THR A 35 2.61 6.49 11.53
C THR A 35 2.03 7.54 10.60
N VAL A 36 2.55 8.76 10.69
CA VAL A 36 2.47 9.77 9.63
C VAL A 36 3.86 9.94 9.01
N LEU A 37 3.94 9.86 7.70
CA LEU A 37 5.11 10.15 6.89
C LEU A 37 4.91 11.52 6.24
N LEU A 38 5.86 12.42 6.46
CA LEU A 38 5.91 13.72 5.80
C LEU A 38 7.16 13.79 4.96
N SER A 39 7.00 14.24 3.72
CA SER A 39 8.10 14.45 2.78
C SER A 39 7.85 15.71 1.96
N PRO A 40 8.85 16.22 1.21
CA PRO A 40 8.64 17.41 0.39
C PRO A 40 7.63 17.16 -0.74
N ASN A 41 7.35 15.90 -1.07
CA ASN A 41 6.36 15.50 -2.08
C ASN A 41 5.02 15.03 -1.50
N GLY A 42 4.77 15.16 -0.19
CA GLY A 42 3.44 14.97 0.36
C GLY A 42 3.36 14.30 1.73
N ILE A 43 2.19 13.72 2.00
CA ILE A 43 1.84 13.04 3.25
C ILE A 43 1.32 11.62 2.98
N ASN A 44 1.67 10.67 3.86
CA ASN A 44 1.10 9.31 3.89
C ASN A 44 0.92 8.91 5.35
N PHE A 45 -0.24 8.40 5.73
CA PHE A 45 -0.52 8.02 7.11
C PHE A 45 -1.34 6.75 7.22
N PHE A 46 -1.12 6.05 8.33
CA PHE A 46 -1.89 4.90 8.79
C PHE A 46 -1.94 4.98 10.30
N LEU A 47 -3.12 5.27 10.84
CA LEU A 47 -3.36 5.60 12.24
C LEU A 47 -4.54 4.79 12.78
N ALA A 48 -4.54 4.56 14.09
CA ALA A 48 -5.64 3.90 14.77
C ALA A 48 -5.93 4.51 16.13
N GLY A 49 -7.21 4.62 16.46
CA GLY A 49 -7.73 5.12 17.73
C GLY A 49 -9.24 4.89 17.84
N ASN A 50 -9.91 5.55 18.79
CA ASN A 50 -11.38 5.59 18.76
C ASN A 50 -11.86 6.56 17.65
N LYS A 51 -13.17 6.56 17.39
CA LYS A 51 -13.77 7.37 16.33
C LYS A 51 -13.51 8.86 16.53
N GLU A 52 -13.65 9.35 17.76
CA GLU A 52 -13.43 10.75 18.11
C GLU A 52 -11.97 11.18 17.84
N SER A 53 -11.01 10.31 18.15
CA SER A 53 -9.59 10.52 17.89
C SER A 53 -9.30 10.62 16.40
N THR A 54 -9.85 9.70 15.59
CA THR A 54 -9.66 9.72 14.15
C THR A 54 -10.32 10.93 13.50
N ASP A 55 -11.51 11.32 13.97
CA ASP A 55 -12.23 12.49 13.46
C ASP A 55 -11.51 13.80 13.78
N LEU A 56 -10.89 13.90 14.94
CA LEU A 56 -10.06 15.05 15.31
C LEU A 56 -8.85 15.19 14.39
N PHE A 57 -8.19 14.08 14.05
CA PHE A 57 -7.09 14.09 13.09
C PHE A 57 -7.54 14.46 11.67
N ILE A 58 -8.65 13.89 11.19
CA ILE A 58 -9.21 14.22 9.87
C ILE A 58 -9.60 15.71 9.81
N SER A 59 -10.22 16.23 10.87
CA SER A 59 -10.58 17.64 10.97
C SER A 59 -9.34 18.55 10.97
N HIS A 60 -8.25 18.12 11.62
CA HIS A 60 -6.98 18.83 11.57
C HIS A 60 -6.39 18.84 10.15
N LEU A 61 -6.39 17.71 9.43
CA LEU A 61 -5.98 17.67 8.03
C LEU A 61 -6.80 18.65 7.19
N ASN A 62 -8.13 18.61 7.32
CA ASN A 62 -9.03 19.48 6.56
C ASN A 62 -8.89 20.98 6.86
N SER A 63 -8.23 21.35 7.96
CA SER A 63 -7.93 22.77 8.27
C SER A 63 -6.81 23.36 7.41
N ASN A 64 -6.01 22.52 6.74
CA ASN A 64 -4.97 22.92 5.81
C ASN A 64 -5.40 22.53 4.40
N GLU A 65 -5.56 23.51 3.51
CA GLU A 65 -6.01 23.31 2.12
C GLU A 65 -5.16 22.27 1.36
N ARG A 66 -3.87 22.14 1.70
CA ARG A 66 -2.99 21.12 1.09
C ARG A 66 -3.43 19.69 1.42
N PHE A 67 -4.14 19.49 2.52
CA PHE A 67 -4.59 18.19 3.02
C PHE A 67 -6.12 18.04 3.05
N SER A 68 -6.89 19.04 2.58
CA SER A 68 -8.34 18.98 2.58
C SER A 68 -8.86 17.89 1.64
N ASP A 69 -9.81 17.08 2.09
CA ASP A 69 -10.46 16.05 1.28
C ASP A 69 -9.51 14.93 0.82
N ILE A 70 -8.50 14.59 1.63
CA ILE A 70 -7.71 13.37 1.39
C ILE A 70 -8.68 12.18 1.48
N PRO A 71 -8.76 11.31 0.45
CA PRO A 71 -9.55 10.09 0.54
C PRO A 71 -9.06 9.22 1.70
N ILE A 72 -9.97 8.92 2.64
CA ILE A 72 -9.66 8.15 3.84
C ILE A 72 -10.23 6.74 3.69
N LYS A 73 -9.36 5.74 3.78
CA LYS A 73 -9.77 4.35 3.96
C LYS A 73 -9.99 4.08 5.43
N VAL A 74 -11.13 3.46 5.76
CA VAL A 74 -11.52 3.15 7.14
C VAL A 74 -11.67 1.64 7.28
N SER A 75 -11.09 1.07 8.34
CA SER A 75 -11.32 -0.32 8.74
C SER A 75 -11.41 -0.41 10.26
N HIS A 76 -11.86 -1.54 10.80
CA HIS A 76 -12.10 -1.72 12.23
C HIS A 76 -11.34 -2.92 12.78
N THR A 77 -10.89 -2.81 14.03
CA THR A 77 -10.25 -3.90 14.78
C THR A 77 -10.73 -3.89 16.22
N GLU A 78 -10.67 -5.02 16.92
CA GLU A 78 -11.00 -5.06 18.36
C GLU A 78 -9.84 -4.63 19.26
N TYR A 79 -8.62 -4.61 18.72
CA TYR A 79 -7.42 -4.18 19.41
C TYR A 79 -6.71 -3.05 18.67
N GLN A 80 -5.73 -2.43 19.32
CA GLN A 80 -4.92 -1.34 18.78
C GLN A 80 -3.73 -1.91 17.97
N PRO A 81 -3.72 -1.82 16.61
CA PRO A 81 -2.75 -2.53 15.78
C PRO A 81 -1.40 -1.82 15.67
N PHE A 82 -1.24 -0.66 16.32
CA PHE A 82 0.05 0.03 16.39
C PHE A 82 0.57 0.13 17.82
N ARG A 83 1.87 -0.12 18.01
CA ARG A 83 2.49 -0.09 19.35
C ARG A 83 2.67 1.34 19.89
N ARG A 84 2.99 2.29 19.00
CA ARG A 84 3.32 3.69 19.32
C ARG A 84 2.92 4.62 18.17
N MET A 85 2.84 5.91 18.47
CA MET A 85 2.69 6.97 17.48
C MET A 85 4.06 7.40 16.93
N LEU A 86 4.14 7.60 15.61
CA LEU A 86 5.35 8.06 14.93
C LEU A 86 4.99 9.14 13.90
N VAL A 87 5.68 10.27 13.92
CA VAL A 87 5.70 11.21 12.79
C VAL A 87 7.12 11.22 12.24
N LYS A 88 7.29 10.83 10.98
CA LYS A 88 8.61 10.62 10.38
C LYS A 88 8.80 11.56 9.19
N ARG A 89 9.92 12.29 9.25
CA ARG A 89 10.50 12.97 8.08
C ARG A 89 11.07 11.94 7.12
N LYS A 90 10.67 12.01 5.86
CA LYS A 90 11.10 11.12 4.78
C LYS A 90 11.44 11.94 3.55
N ARG A 91 12.38 11.44 2.73
CA ARG A 91 12.65 12.03 1.41
C ARG A 91 11.43 11.89 0.48
N GLU A 92 10.74 10.77 0.59
CA GLU A 92 9.52 10.48 -0.17
C GLU A 92 8.51 9.76 0.74
N ILE A 93 7.22 10.02 0.55
CA ILE A 93 6.15 9.29 1.26
C ILE A 93 6.01 7.83 0.83
N ILE A 94 6.51 7.50 -0.37
CA ILE A 94 6.74 6.16 -0.88
C ILE A 94 8.05 6.19 -1.68
N SER A 95 9.01 5.34 -1.31
CA SER A 95 10.39 5.44 -1.80
C SER A 95 10.59 4.72 -3.13
N LEU A 96 10.53 5.48 -4.23
CA LEU A 96 10.95 5.04 -5.57
C LEU A 96 12.42 5.40 -5.83
N GLY A 97 12.90 6.54 -5.33
CA GLY A 97 14.29 7.00 -5.53
C GLY A 97 14.52 7.80 -6.81
N MET A 98 13.47 8.33 -7.42
CA MET A 98 13.51 9.18 -8.63
C MET A 98 12.82 10.51 -8.33
N ASP A 99 13.61 11.58 -8.17
CA ASP A 99 13.11 12.91 -7.78
C ASP A 99 12.29 13.59 -8.90
N GLU A 100 12.54 13.22 -10.15
CA GLU A 100 11.84 13.68 -11.35
C GLU A 100 10.46 13.05 -11.56
N ILE A 101 10.08 12.07 -10.72
CA ILE A 101 8.75 11.46 -10.73
C ILE A 101 7.87 12.19 -9.72
N ARG A 102 6.96 13.02 -10.25
CA ARG A 102 6.06 13.89 -9.47
C ARG A 102 4.60 13.53 -9.74
N PRO A 103 3.98 12.63 -8.93
CA PRO A 103 2.58 12.25 -9.13
C PRO A 103 1.58 13.40 -8.98
N ALA A 104 1.96 14.48 -8.28
CA ALA A 104 1.12 15.69 -8.22
C ALA A 104 1.00 16.43 -9.58
N GLU A 105 1.91 16.15 -10.52
CA GLU A 105 1.91 16.76 -11.86
C GLU A 105 1.41 15.80 -12.93
N PHE A 106 1.79 14.53 -12.85
CA PHE A 106 1.48 13.54 -13.87
C PHE A 106 1.50 12.11 -13.33
N THR A 107 0.44 11.36 -13.62
CA THR A 107 0.28 9.93 -13.38
C THR A 107 -0.50 9.29 -14.52
N GLY A 108 -0.53 7.96 -14.57
CA GLY A 108 -1.43 7.25 -15.47
C GLY A 108 -2.90 7.34 -15.03
N PRO A 109 -3.85 7.19 -15.96
CA PRO A 109 -5.27 7.23 -15.64
C PRO A 109 -5.66 6.17 -14.59
N HIS A 110 -6.67 6.49 -13.80
CA HIS A 110 -7.27 5.52 -12.89
C HIS A 110 -8.24 4.61 -13.62
N ILE A 111 -8.37 3.38 -13.12
CA ILE A 111 -9.46 2.46 -13.46
C ILE A 111 -10.16 2.07 -12.16
N THR A 112 -11.50 2.15 -12.15
CA THR A 112 -12.26 1.78 -10.95
C THR A 112 -12.23 0.28 -10.72
N PRO A 113 -12.41 -0.21 -9.48
CA PRO A 113 -12.55 -1.64 -9.21
C PRO A 113 -13.54 -2.37 -10.10
N LYS A 114 -14.72 -1.78 -10.32
CA LYS A 114 -15.80 -2.40 -11.10
C LYS A 114 -15.47 -2.46 -12.59
N GLU A 115 -14.86 -1.40 -13.15
CA GLU A 115 -14.38 -1.43 -14.54
C GLU A 115 -13.30 -2.47 -14.72
N PHE A 116 -12.34 -2.54 -13.79
CA PHE A 116 -11.26 -3.53 -13.86
C PHE A 116 -11.81 -4.96 -13.74
N LYS A 117 -12.71 -5.22 -12.78
CA LYS A 117 -13.39 -6.51 -12.66
C LYS A 117 -14.11 -6.89 -13.94
N GLN A 118 -14.83 -5.96 -14.56
CA GLN A 118 -15.56 -6.21 -15.80
C GLN A 118 -14.61 -6.61 -16.93
N MET A 119 -13.45 -5.93 -17.09
CA MET A 119 -12.43 -6.31 -18.06
C MET A 119 -11.93 -7.76 -17.84
N LEU A 120 -11.72 -8.15 -16.58
CA LEU A 120 -11.30 -9.52 -16.24
C LEU A 120 -12.43 -10.54 -16.49
N ASP A 121 -13.68 -10.21 -16.16
CA ASP A 121 -14.85 -11.06 -16.40
C ASP A 121 -15.09 -11.30 -17.90
N ASP A 122 -14.86 -10.27 -18.72
CA ASP A 122 -15.03 -10.33 -20.19
C ASP A 122 -13.86 -11.04 -20.89
N GLY A 123 -12.77 -11.29 -20.18
CA GLY A 123 -11.58 -11.93 -20.72
C GLY A 123 -10.77 -11.01 -21.64
N ASP A 124 -10.78 -9.70 -21.37
CA ASP A 124 -9.98 -8.73 -22.11
C ASP A 124 -8.49 -9.06 -22.01
N GLU A 125 -7.74 -8.85 -23.10
CA GLU A 125 -6.28 -8.99 -23.10
C GLU A 125 -5.62 -7.81 -22.37
N VAL A 126 -5.44 -7.96 -21.05
CA VAL A 126 -4.82 -6.96 -20.17
C VAL A 126 -3.60 -7.54 -19.47
N VAL A 127 -2.54 -6.74 -19.33
CA VAL A 127 -1.40 -7.07 -18.48
C VAL A 127 -1.71 -6.56 -17.07
N VAL A 128 -1.98 -7.48 -16.14
CA VAL A 128 -2.16 -7.14 -14.73
C VAL A 128 -0.79 -7.16 -14.06
N LEU A 129 -0.31 -6.02 -13.55
CA LEU A 129 1.06 -5.88 -13.03
C LEU A 129 1.07 -5.54 -11.54
N ASP A 130 1.71 -6.40 -10.75
CA ASP A 130 1.89 -6.18 -9.32
C ASP A 130 3.09 -5.26 -9.05
N ALA A 131 2.84 -4.09 -8.44
CA ALA A 131 3.88 -3.14 -8.07
C ALA A 131 4.38 -3.32 -6.63
N ARG A 132 4.03 -4.43 -5.97
CA ARG A 132 4.42 -4.72 -4.59
C ARG A 132 5.76 -5.45 -4.49
N ASN A 133 6.25 -5.60 -3.26
CA ASN A 133 7.44 -6.39 -3.01
C ASN A 133 7.09 -7.90 -3.00
N ASP A 134 8.10 -8.73 -3.23
CA ASP A 134 8.06 -10.20 -3.23
C ASP A 134 7.31 -10.84 -2.05
N TYR A 135 7.52 -10.36 -0.83
CA TYR A 135 6.84 -10.89 0.35
C TYR A 135 5.34 -10.59 0.37
N GLU A 136 4.89 -9.55 -0.35
CA GLU A 136 3.47 -9.20 -0.48
C GLU A 136 2.79 -9.97 -1.59
N THR A 137 3.48 -10.24 -2.71
CA THR A 137 2.95 -11.04 -3.83
C THR A 137 2.72 -12.48 -3.39
N ARG A 138 3.63 -13.04 -2.58
CA ARG A 138 3.49 -14.38 -2.00
C ARG A 138 2.26 -14.56 -1.11
N VAL A 139 1.82 -13.50 -0.44
CA VAL A 139 0.64 -13.52 0.45
C VAL A 139 -0.66 -13.65 -0.35
N GLY A 140 -0.69 -13.08 -1.54
CA GLY A 140 -1.83 -13.19 -2.46
C GLY A 140 -1.67 -12.24 -3.63
N MET A 141 -2.29 -12.53 -4.76
CA MET A 141 -2.18 -11.75 -6.01
C MET A 141 -3.40 -11.97 -6.91
N PHE A 142 -3.58 -11.09 -7.90
CA PHE A 142 -4.56 -11.30 -8.97
C PHE A 142 -4.18 -12.51 -9.86
N ASP A 143 -5.19 -13.23 -10.35
CA ASP A 143 -5.05 -14.32 -11.31
C ASP A 143 -4.24 -13.89 -12.54
N GLY A 144 -3.16 -14.62 -12.82
CA GLY A 144 -2.30 -14.35 -13.97
C GLY A 144 -1.54 -13.02 -13.93
N ALA A 145 -1.49 -12.33 -12.78
CA ALA A 145 -0.72 -11.11 -12.65
C ALA A 145 0.78 -11.34 -12.83
N VAL A 146 1.44 -10.37 -13.44
CA VAL A 146 2.89 -10.31 -13.60
C VAL A 146 3.48 -9.79 -12.30
N GLU A 147 4.39 -10.55 -11.71
CA GLU A 147 5.23 -10.15 -10.59
C GLU A 147 6.62 -9.73 -11.07
N LEU A 148 7.20 -8.74 -10.40
CA LEU A 148 8.52 -8.19 -10.75
C LEU A 148 9.67 -8.78 -9.92
N ASP A 149 9.37 -9.62 -8.93
CA ASP A 149 10.34 -10.21 -7.99
C ASP A 149 11.28 -9.17 -7.35
N ILE A 150 10.71 -8.05 -6.88
CA ILE A 150 11.47 -6.96 -6.26
C ILE A 150 11.42 -7.06 -4.74
N ALA A 151 12.58 -6.94 -4.08
CA ALA A 151 12.65 -6.88 -2.62
C ALA A 151 12.26 -5.48 -2.10
N SER A 152 12.36 -4.46 -2.95
CA SER A 152 12.00 -3.10 -2.63
C SER A 152 11.42 -2.36 -3.83
N PHE A 153 10.40 -1.53 -3.59
CA PHE A 153 9.85 -0.63 -4.61
C PHE A 153 10.88 0.31 -5.29
N ARG A 154 12.07 0.50 -4.72
CA ARG A 154 13.18 1.22 -5.39
C ARG A 154 13.74 0.50 -6.62
N GLU A 155 13.55 -0.81 -6.70
CA GLU A 155 14.01 -1.65 -7.81
C GLU A 155 13.00 -1.63 -8.97
N PHE A 156 11.78 -1.13 -8.74
CA PHE A 156 10.72 -1.06 -9.76
C PHE A 156 11.18 -0.45 -11.10
N PRO A 157 11.90 0.70 -11.14
CA PRO A 157 12.34 1.28 -12.42
C PRO A 157 13.29 0.39 -13.22
N GLU A 158 14.10 -0.43 -12.54
CA GLU A 158 15.00 -1.39 -13.20
C GLU A 158 14.23 -2.64 -13.63
N ALA A 159 13.37 -3.16 -12.74
CA ALA A 159 12.62 -4.39 -12.97
C ALA A 159 11.68 -4.31 -14.19
N ILE A 160 11.07 -3.16 -14.46
CA ILE A 160 10.21 -3.01 -15.64
C ILE A 160 10.96 -3.12 -16.98
N GLY A 161 12.30 -2.98 -16.96
CA GLY A 161 13.14 -3.23 -18.13
C GLY A 161 13.22 -4.70 -18.54
N GLY A 162 12.89 -5.62 -17.63
CA GLY A 162 12.80 -7.05 -17.88
C GLY A 162 11.44 -7.52 -18.43
N LEU A 163 10.44 -6.63 -18.51
CA LEU A 163 9.13 -6.97 -19.05
C LEU A 163 9.21 -7.22 -20.56
N PRO A 164 8.43 -8.19 -21.11
CA PRO A 164 8.34 -8.42 -22.54
C PRO A 164 7.98 -7.14 -23.33
N ASP A 165 8.69 -6.88 -24.43
CA ASP A 165 8.45 -5.68 -25.25
C ASP A 165 7.01 -5.62 -25.80
N GLU A 166 6.35 -6.75 -26.00
CA GLU A 166 4.94 -6.79 -26.41
C GLU A 166 3.98 -6.15 -25.40
N TYR A 167 4.36 -6.03 -24.12
CA TYR A 167 3.53 -5.38 -23.11
C TYR A 167 3.47 -3.87 -23.29
N ARG A 168 4.41 -3.27 -24.03
CA ARG A 168 4.48 -1.82 -24.26
C ARG A 168 3.25 -1.29 -24.99
N SER A 169 2.72 -2.07 -25.92
CA SER A 169 1.52 -1.73 -26.71
C SER A 169 0.21 -2.28 -26.13
N LYS A 170 0.26 -3.02 -25.02
CA LYS A 170 -0.92 -3.57 -24.35
C LYS A 170 -1.43 -2.60 -23.28
N THR A 171 -2.68 -2.76 -22.89
CA THR A 171 -3.21 -2.14 -21.68
C THR A 171 -2.57 -2.80 -20.47
N VAL A 172 -1.89 -2.02 -19.64
CA VAL A 172 -1.32 -2.46 -18.36
C VAL A 172 -2.17 -1.89 -17.23
N VAL A 173 -2.72 -2.75 -16.37
CA VAL A 173 -3.40 -2.34 -15.14
C VAL A 173 -2.53 -2.70 -13.95
N MET A 174 -2.07 -1.67 -13.23
CA MET A 174 -1.21 -1.85 -12.06
C MET A 174 -1.98 -1.73 -10.76
N TYR A 175 -1.54 -2.52 -9.78
CA TYR A 175 -2.09 -2.49 -8.44
C TYR A 175 -1.01 -2.57 -7.37
N CYS A 176 -1.39 -2.12 -6.18
CA CYS A 176 -0.71 -2.40 -4.93
C CYS A 176 -1.75 -2.40 -3.81
N THR A 177 -1.35 -2.56 -2.55
CA THR A 177 -2.29 -2.61 -1.40
C THR A 177 -3.26 -1.43 -1.38
N GLY A 178 -2.73 -0.20 -1.51
CA GLY A 178 -3.47 1.02 -1.21
C GLY A 178 -3.59 2.03 -2.35
N GLY A 179 -2.87 1.85 -3.47
CA GLY A 179 -2.80 2.76 -4.60
C GLY A 179 -1.51 3.60 -4.68
N ILE A 180 -0.94 4.02 -3.54
CA ILE A 180 0.17 4.99 -3.49
C ILE A 180 1.41 4.65 -4.34
N ARG A 181 1.76 3.37 -4.50
CA ARG A 181 2.88 2.95 -5.36
C ARG A 181 2.55 3.14 -6.84
N CYS A 182 1.32 2.83 -7.24
CA CYS A 182 0.85 2.94 -8.62
C CYS A 182 0.89 4.38 -9.14
N GLU A 183 0.74 5.37 -8.27
CA GLU A 183 0.87 6.78 -8.60
C GLU A 183 2.26 7.10 -9.16
N LYS A 184 3.31 6.54 -8.53
CA LYS A 184 4.69 6.68 -9.02
C LYS A 184 5.01 5.73 -10.16
N ALA A 185 4.60 4.46 -10.02
CA ALA A 185 4.88 3.42 -10.99
C ALA A 185 4.29 3.76 -12.38
N SER A 186 3.11 4.38 -12.43
CA SER A 186 2.45 4.71 -13.70
C SER A 186 3.21 5.78 -14.46
N ALA A 187 3.67 6.82 -13.77
CA ALA A 187 4.55 7.82 -14.37
C ALA A 187 5.87 7.22 -14.87
N VAL A 188 6.45 6.25 -14.15
CA VAL A 188 7.68 5.55 -14.57
C VAL A 188 7.44 4.73 -15.84
N MET A 189 6.38 3.91 -15.86
CA MET A 189 6.01 3.07 -17.00
C MET A 189 5.71 3.91 -18.25
N LEU A 190 4.93 4.99 -18.13
CA LEU A 190 4.64 5.89 -19.24
C LEU A 190 5.92 6.55 -19.78
N LYS A 191 6.82 7.01 -18.91
CA LYS A 191 8.14 7.52 -19.33
C LYS A 191 9.02 6.46 -19.99
N ALA A 192 8.86 5.19 -19.58
CA ALA A 192 9.57 4.06 -20.17
C ALA A 192 9.00 3.63 -21.53
N GLY A 193 7.89 4.23 -22.01
CA GLY A 193 7.32 3.99 -23.33
C GLY A 193 6.27 2.88 -23.36
N PHE A 194 5.51 2.69 -22.28
CA PHE A 194 4.26 1.92 -22.29
C PHE A 194 3.10 2.85 -22.68
N ASP A 195 2.22 2.39 -23.56
CA ASP A 195 1.22 3.25 -24.21
C ASP A 195 -0.03 3.50 -23.35
N ASP A 196 -0.60 2.45 -22.74
CA ASP A 196 -1.80 2.52 -21.89
C ASP A 196 -1.51 1.90 -20.52
N VAL A 197 -1.19 2.75 -19.54
CA VAL A 197 -0.87 2.35 -18.16
C VAL A 197 -1.93 2.91 -17.22
N ARG A 198 -2.77 2.03 -16.70
CA ARG A 198 -3.84 2.35 -15.76
C ARG A 198 -3.48 1.91 -14.36
N GLN A 199 -3.98 2.63 -13.37
CA GLN A 199 -3.79 2.29 -11.96
C GLN A 199 -5.11 2.01 -11.27
N LEU A 200 -5.19 0.88 -10.59
CA LEU A 200 -6.38 0.45 -9.86
C LEU A 200 -6.68 1.43 -8.73
N GLU A 201 -7.81 2.13 -8.84
CA GLU A 201 -8.28 3.07 -7.83
C GLU A 201 -8.51 2.36 -6.50
N GLY A 202 -7.95 2.92 -5.42
CA GLY A 202 -8.01 2.27 -4.11
C GLY A 202 -7.17 0.99 -3.98
N GLY A 203 -6.45 0.55 -5.01
CA GLY A 203 -5.65 -0.68 -4.98
C GLY A 203 -6.46 -1.92 -4.60
N ILE A 204 -5.77 -2.94 -4.06
CA ILE A 204 -6.40 -4.22 -3.68
C ILE A 204 -7.52 -4.02 -2.67
N LEU A 205 -7.31 -3.18 -1.65
CA LEU A 205 -8.31 -2.95 -0.62
C LEU A 205 -9.60 -2.31 -1.16
N GLY A 206 -9.47 -1.36 -2.10
CA GLY A 206 -10.64 -0.78 -2.79
C GLY A 206 -11.34 -1.80 -3.68
N TYR A 207 -10.57 -2.69 -4.31
CA TYR A 207 -11.13 -3.80 -5.06
C TYR A 207 -11.94 -4.76 -4.20
N PHE A 208 -11.42 -5.18 -3.04
CA PHE A 208 -12.16 -6.03 -2.11
C PHE A 208 -13.44 -5.36 -1.61
N GLU A 209 -13.38 -4.07 -1.27
CA GLU A 209 -14.54 -3.31 -0.80
C GLU A 209 -15.67 -3.27 -1.84
N GLU A 210 -15.34 -3.09 -3.12
CA GLU A 210 -16.36 -2.92 -4.17
C GLU A 210 -16.74 -4.21 -4.91
N CYS A 211 -15.82 -5.17 -4.98
CA CYS A 211 -15.89 -6.35 -5.86
C CYS A 211 -15.69 -7.69 -5.12
N GLY A 212 -15.31 -7.67 -3.85
CA GLY A 212 -14.90 -8.87 -3.11
C GLY A 212 -13.61 -9.48 -3.68
N GLY A 213 -13.48 -10.81 -3.60
CA GLY A 213 -12.26 -11.54 -3.97
C GLY A 213 -12.24 -12.15 -5.37
N THR A 214 -13.14 -11.74 -6.28
CA THR A 214 -13.16 -12.33 -7.64
C THR A 214 -11.84 -12.04 -8.35
N HIS A 215 -11.26 -13.03 -9.03
CA HIS A 215 -9.95 -12.95 -9.71
C HIS A 215 -8.73 -12.77 -8.79
N TRP A 216 -8.91 -12.95 -7.48
CA TRP A 216 -7.85 -12.80 -6.49
C TRP A 216 -7.59 -14.13 -5.77
N ASN A 217 -6.32 -14.46 -5.54
CA ASN A 217 -5.91 -15.62 -4.74
C ASN A 217 -5.14 -15.19 -3.49
N GLY A 218 -5.42 -15.83 -2.36
CA GLY A 218 -4.76 -15.57 -1.09
C GLY A 218 -5.28 -14.31 -0.39
N ASP A 219 -4.43 -13.71 0.45
CA ASP A 219 -4.77 -12.57 1.29
C ASP A 219 -4.04 -11.30 0.83
N CYS A 220 -4.40 -10.15 1.39
CA CYS A 220 -3.78 -8.86 1.09
C CYS A 220 -2.91 -8.40 2.25
N PHE A 221 -1.58 -8.39 2.04
CA PHE A 221 -0.63 -7.89 3.04
C PHE A 221 -0.88 -6.42 3.42
N VAL A 222 -0.86 -6.13 4.72
CA VAL A 222 -0.99 -4.78 5.30
C VAL A 222 0.14 -4.46 6.28
N PHE A 223 0.50 -3.18 6.37
CA PHE A 223 1.70 -2.70 7.07
C PHE A 223 1.47 -2.40 8.56
N ASP A 224 0.72 -3.26 9.25
CA ASP A 224 0.42 -3.16 10.68
C ASP A 224 0.34 -4.54 11.36
N GLN A 225 -0.12 -4.61 12.61
CA GLN A 225 -0.12 -5.87 13.37
C GLN A 225 -1.07 -6.94 12.82
N ARG A 226 -2.02 -6.57 11.96
CA ARG A 226 -2.92 -7.53 11.31
C ARG A 226 -2.22 -8.40 10.27
N VAL A 227 -1.09 -7.93 9.74
CA VAL A 227 -0.24 -8.58 8.71
C VAL A 227 -0.93 -8.78 7.36
N ALA A 228 -2.12 -9.35 7.30
CA ALA A 228 -2.89 -9.50 6.07
C ALA A 228 -4.41 -9.49 6.32
N LEU A 229 -5.16 -9.08 5.29
CA LEU A 229 -6.62 -9.05 5.27
C LEU A 229 -7.16 -9.95 4.16
N ASP A 230 -8.27 -10.63 4.42
CA ASP A 230 -8.97 -11.41 3.41
C ASP A 230 -9.80 -10.50 2.47
N HIS A 231 -10.54 -11.13 1.55
CA HIS A 231 -11.42 -10.42 0.62
C HIS A 231 -12.70 -9.84 1.25
N GLN A 232 -12.99 -10.13 2.52
CA GLN A 232 -13.99 -9.42 3.34
C GLN A 232 -13.38 -8.26 4.13
N LEU A 233 -12.08 -7.99 3.98
CA LEU A 233 -11.31 -7.02 4.77
C LEU A 233 -11.21 -7.41 6.25
N GLU A 234 -11.32 -8.70 6.57
CA GLU A 234 -11.14 -9.26 7.90
C GLU A 234 -9.69 -9.72 8.11
N GLU A 235 -9.21 -9.66 9.35
CA GLU A 235 -7.85 -10.08 9.70
C GLU A 235 -7.69 -11.60 9.55
N THR A 236 -6.57 -12.01 8.96
CA THR A 236 -6.26 -13.41 8.63
C THR A 236 -5.32 -14.03 9.66
N GLU A 237 -5.08 -15.33 9.55
CA GLU A 237 -4.14 -16.07 10.41
C GLU A 237 -2.66 -15.87 10.02
N ILE A 238 -2.37 -15.02 9.02
CA ILE A 238 -1.00 -14.74 8.61
C ILE A 238 -0.28 -13.97 9.71
N VAL A 239 0.88 -14.48 10.13
CA VAL A 239 1.69 -13.84 11.17
C VAL A 239 3.01 -13.33 10.61
N MET A 240 3.58 -12.36 11.31
CA MET A 240 4.87 -11.80 10.96
C MET A 240 5.98 -12.50 11.74
N CYS A 241 6.97 -13.07 11.04
CA CYS A 241 8.15 -13.61 11.70
C CYS A 241 8.84 -12.56 12.57
N PHE A 242 9.19 -12.93 13.80
CA PHE A 242 9.84 -12.04 14.74
C PHE A 242 11.23 -11.58 14.27
N LYS A 243 12.01 -12.48 13.64
CA LYS A 243 13.41 -12.26 13.24
C LYS A 243 13.53 -11.57 11.88
N CYS A 244 13.07 -12.23 10.81
CA CYS A 244 13.26 -11.73 9.44
C CYS A 244 12.12 -10.83 8.94
N ARG A 245 10.98 -10.77 9.65
CA ARG A 245 9.81 -9.98 9.23
C ARG A 245 9.17 -10.46 7.92
N GLU A 246 9.32 -11.74 7.60
CA GLU A 246 8.52 -12.39 6.54
C GLU A 246 7.10 -12.68 7.05
N PRO A 247 6.04 -12.45 6.24
CA PRO A 247 4.71 -12.98 6.51
C PRO A 247 4.72 -14.51 6.35
N LEU A 248 4.02 -15.20 7.24
CA LEU A 248 3.93 -16.65 7.31
C LEU A 248 2.47 -17.10 7.20
N SER A 249 2.18 -17.97 6.23
CA SER A 249 0.87 -18.63 6.12
C SER A 249 0.61 -19.56 7.30
N ALA A 250 -0.63 -20.06 7.45
CA ALA A 250 -0.95 -21.06 8.46
C ALA A 250 -0.09 -22.33 8.30
N ASP A 251 0.08 -22.82 7.08
CA ASP A 251 0.89 -24.00 6.77
C ASP A 251 2.37 -23.78 7.11
N GLU A 252 2.92 -22.59 6.85
CA GLU A 252 4.31 -22.26 7.17
C GLU A 252 4.55 -22.18 8.68
N GLN A 253 3.51 -21.84 9.45
CA GLN A 253 3.55 -21.85 10.91
C GLN A 253 3.52 -23.29 11.48
N GLU A 254 3.09 -24.30 10.73
CA GLU A 254 3.15 -25.70 11.15
C GLU A 254 4.53 -26.36 10.88
N SER A 255 5.43 -25.65 10.18
CA SER A 255 6.77 -26.15 9.89
C SER A 255 7.61 -26.40 11.15
N GLU A 256 8.38 -27.49 11.16
CA GLU A 256 9.39 -27.76 12.20
C GLU A 256 10.47 -26.66 12.27
N GLN A 257 10.60 -25.86 11.21
CA GLN A 257 11.52 -24.72 11.11
C GLN A 257 10.87 -23.41 11.54
N TYR A 258 9.71 -23.44 12.21
CA TYR A 258 9.10 -22.28 12.83
C TYR A 258 9.15 -22.38 14.36
N VAL A 259 9.81 -21.41 14.99
CA VAL A 259 9.83 -21.25 16.44
C VAL A 259 9.47 -19.81 16.77
N ILE A 260 8.32 -19.63 17.41
CA ILE A 260 7.78 -18.34 17.82
C ILE A 260 8.85 -17.54 18.58
N GLY A 261 9.08 -16.30 18.13
CA GLY A 261 10.05 -15.39 18.74
C GLY A 261 11.51 -15.67 18.38
N GLN A 262 11.81 -16.65 17.52
CA GLN A 262 13.19 -17.00 17.15
C GLN A 262 13.44 -16.98 15.64
N TYR A 263 12.80 -17.86 14.87
CA TYR A 263 13.04 -18.02 13.44
C TYR A 263 11.84 -18.67 12.75
N CYS A 264 11.84 -18.62 11.43
CA CYS A 264 10.86 -19.25 10.54
C CYS A 264 11.59 -19.96 9.39
N PRO A 265 10.88 -20.68 8.51
CA PRO A 265 11.49 -21.40 7.38
C PRO A 265 12.41 -20.52 6.51
N TYR A 266 12.09 -19.23 6.38
CA TYR A 266 12.87 -18.28 5.58
C TYR A 266 14.19 -17.81 6.22
N CYS A 267 14.34 -17.92 7.55
CA CYS A 267 15.53 -17.43 8.25
C CYS A 267 16.13 -18.44 9.23
N TYR A 268 15.68 -19.69 9.13
CA TYR A 268 16.29 -20.81 9.80
C TYR A 268 17.70 -21.01 9.27
N GLY A 269 18.69 -21.06 10.18
CA GLY A 269 20.11 -21.24 9.82
C GLY A 269 20.80 -20.01 9.21
N ALA A 270 20.09 -18.89 9.01
CA ALA A 270 20.65 -17.62 8.54
C ALA A 270 21.18 -16.73 9.68
#